data_AF-A0A291DNJ1-F1
#
_entry.id   AF-A0A291DNJ1-F1
#
_cell.length_a   1.000
_cell.length_b   1.000
_cell.length_c   1.000
_cell.angle_alpha   90.00
_cell.angle_beta   90.00
_cell.angle_gamma   90.00
#
_symmetry.space_group_name_H-M   'P 1'
#
loop_
_entity.id
_entity.type
_entity.pdbx_description
1 polymer ?
#
loop_
_entity_poly.entity_id
_entity_poly.type
_entity_poly.pdbx_seq_one_letter_code
_entity_poly.pdbx_strand_id
1 'polypeptide(L)'
;MIFLKVEKEEFKRVINDASHLEYNYIHRDLEKITDPKLKDEEVEYLIVNQIHHRLLKSSHKSLFGNKIIIKSIDEKDYKLLRYYVEALSENHYRIK
;
A
#
# COMPACT_ATOMS: atom_id res chain seq x y z
N MET A 1 -2.48 -3.53 23.80
CA MET A 1 -3.04 -3.33 22.44
C MET A 1 -1.88 -3.24 21.48
N ILE A 2 -1.79 -4.15 20.51
CA ILE A 2 -0.68 -4.16 19.54
C ILE A 2 -1.01 -3.11 18.46
N PHE A 3 0.00 -2.38 17.99
CA PHE A 3 -0.14 -1.40 16.91
C PHE A 3 1.14 -1.37 16.09
N LEU A 4 0.97 -1.26 14.78
CA LEU A 4 2.09 -1.00 13.89
C LEU A 4 2.38 0.51 13.91
N LYS A 5 3.64 0.86 14.08
CA LYS A 5 4.13 2.23 13.92
C LYS A 5 4.93 2.32 12.64
N VAL A 6 4.55 3.25 11.78
CA VAL A 6 5.23 3.51 10.51
C VAL A 6 5.64 4.97 10.43
N GLU A 7 6.72 5.24 9.71
CA GLU A 7 7.17 6.61 9.49
C GLU A 7 6.10 7.37 8.69
N LYS A 8 5.84 8.61 9.08
CA LYS A 8 4.77 9.43 8.48
C LYS A 8 4.93 9.61 6.97
N GLU A 9 6.16 9.79 6.51
CA GLU A 9 6.43 10.00 5.08
C GLU A 9 6.29 8.68 4.29
N GLU A 10 6.65 7.54 4.88
CA GLU A 10 6.35 6.22 4.29
C GLU A 10 4.84 6.00 4.16
N PHE A 11 4.09 6.26 5.24
CA PHE A 11 2.64 6.10 5.23
C PHE A 11 1.99 6.97 4.16
N LYS A 12 2.35 8.26 4.09
CA LYS A 12 1.83 9.17 3.07
C LYS A 12 2.15 8.69 1.66
N ARG A 13 3.39 8.26 1.40
CA ARG A 13 3.79 7.74 0.08
C ARG A 13 2.93 6.54 -0.30
N VAL A 14 2.80 5.55 0.58
CA VAL A 14 1.99 4.35 0.32
C VAL A 14 0.53 4.71 0.03
N ILE A 15 -0.09 5.60 0.81
CA ILE A 15 -1.48 6.00 0.59
C ILE A 15 -1.63 6.82 -0.70
N ASN A 16 -0.68 7.71 -1.01
CA ASN A 16 -0.70 8.50 -2.23
C ASN A 16 -0.59 7.60 -3.46
N ASP A 17 0.42 6.73 -3.49
CA ASP A 17 0.69 5.85 -4.61
C ASP A 17 -0.44 4.79 -4.77
N ALA A 18 -1.11 4.41 -3.67
CA ALA A 18 -2.31 3.58 -3.72
C ALA A 18 -3.48 4.20 -4.49
N SER A 19 -3.51 5.53 -4.65
CA SER A 19 -4.52 6.21 -5.49
C SER A 19 -4.35 5.87 -6.98
N HIS A 20 -3.15 5.41 -7.37
CA HIS A 20 -2.84 4.97 -8.73
C HIS A 20 -2.82 3.44 -8.86
N LEU A 21 -3.11 2.70 -7.79
CA LEU A 21 -2.99 1.23 -7.79
C LEU A 21 -3.88 0.58 -8.85
N GLU A 22 -5.13 1.02 -8.99
CA GLU A 22 -6.06 0.49 -9.99
C GLU A 22 -5.57 0.77 -11.42
N TYR A 23 -5.14 2.00 -11.68
CA TYR A 23 -4.59 2.37 -12.98
C TYR A 23 -3.36 1.52 -13.32
N ASN A 24 -2.41 1.42 -12.38
CA ASN A 24 -1.18 0.66 -12.55
C ASN A 24 -1.47 -0.84 -12.73
N TYR A 25 -2.46 -1.39 -12.03
CA TYR A 25 -2.87 -2.78 -12.16
C TYR A 25 -3.48 -3.06 -13.55
N ILE A 26 -4.35 -2.18 -14.05
CA ILE A 26 -4.98 -2.33 -15.37
C ILE A 26 -3.95 -2.18 -16.50
N HIS A 27 -2.99 -1.27 -16.36
CA HIS A 27 -1.97 -0.98 -17.37
C HIS A 27 -0.64 -1.70 -17.13
N ARG A 28 -0.65 -2.73 -16.28
CA ARG A 28 0.56 -3.46 -15.91
C ARG A 28 1.14 -4.17 -17.12
N ASP A 29 2.44 -4.01 -17.33
CA ASP A 29 3.16 -4.74 -18.36
C ASP A 29 3.49 -6.14 -17.84
N LEU A 30 2.74 -7.15 -18.30
CA LEU A 30 2.87 -8.53 -17.86
C LEU A 30 4.29 -9.09 -18.10
N GLU A 31 5.02 -8.59 -19.10
CA GLU A 31 6.39 -9.03 -19.38
C GLU A 31 7.41 -8.46 -18.38
N LYS A 32 7.08 -7.33 -17.75
CA LYS A 32 7.94 -6.71 -16.73
C LYS A 32 7.67 -7.24 -15.32
N ILE A 33 6.51 -7.85 -15.09
CA ILE A 33 6.18 -8.44 -13.79
C ILE A 33 6.96 -9.73 -13.61
N THR A 34 8.05 -9.65 -12.86
CA THR A 34 8.85 -10.81 -12.50
C THR A 34 8.53 -11.37 -11.12
N ASP A 35 7.55 -10.80 -10.40
CA ASP A 35 7.22 -11.22 -9.04
C ASP A 35 6.21 -12.38 -9.05
N PRO A 36 6.64 -13.63 -8.76
CA PRO A 36 5.75 -14.79 -8.75
C PRO A 36 4.78 -14.80 -7.57
N LYS A 37 4.93 -13.89 -6.60
CA LYS A 37 4.03 -13.77 -5.45
C LYS A 37 2.89 -12.78 -5.68
N LEU A 38 2.87 -12.09 -6.83
CA LEU A 38 1.78 -11.22 -7.21
C LEU A 38 0.52 -12.07 -7.41
N LYS A 39 -0.52 -11.79 -6.62
CA LYS A 39 -1.83 -12.43 -6.75
C LYS A 39 -2.87 -11.38 -7.13
N ASP A 40 -3.53 -11.62 -8.25
CA ASP A 40 -4.57 -10.74 -8.77
C ASP A 40 -5.71 -10.57 -7.75
N GLU A 41 -6.08 -11.63 -7.01
CA GLU A 41 -7.15 -11.57 -6.02
C GLU A 41 -6.82 -10.64 -4.84
N GLU A 42 -5.54 -10.54 -4.47
CA GLU A 42 -5.09 -9.66 -3.40
C GLU A 42 -5.09 -8.20 -3.85
N VAL A 43 -4.74 -7.91 -5.11
CA VAL A 43 -4.82 -6.56 -5.68
C VAL A 43 -6.27 -6.13 -5.83
N GLU A 44 -7.13 -7.00 -6.37
CA GLU A 44 -8.56 -6.75 -6.49
C GLU A 44 -9.21 -6.50 -5.12
N TYR A 45 -8.85 -7.29 -4.10
CA TYR A 45 -9.27 -7.04 -2.73
C TYR A 45 -8.92 -5.61 -2.27
N LEU A 46 -7.69 -5.15 -2.51
CA LEU A 46 -7.24 -3.82 -2.11
C LEU A 46 -8.03 -2.70 -2.78
N ILE A 47 -8.31 -2.84 -4.08
CA ILE A 47 -9.03 -1.86 -4.90
C ILE A 47 -10.51 -1.83 -4.53
N VAL A 48 -11.20 -2.98 -4.60
CA VAL A 48 -12.65 -3.10 -4.38
C VAL A 48 -13.03 -2.65 -2.97
N ASN A 49 -12.22 -3.00 -1.96
CA ASN A 49 -12.48 -2.62 -0.57
C ASN A 49 -11.95 -1.23 -0.20
N GLN A 50 -11.39 -0.47 -1.16
CA GLN A 50 -10.85 0.87 -0.97
C GLN A 50 -9.92 0.96 0.26
N ILE A 51 -9.00 0.00 0.37
CA ILE A 51 -8.21 -0.22 1.58
C ILE A 51 -7.41 1.02 1.98
N HIS A 52 -6.89 1.77 1.01
CA HIS A 52 -6.16 3.01 1.27
C HIS A 52 -7.05 4.07 1.95
N HIS A 53 -8.33 4.21 1.56
CA HIS A 53 -9.28 5.10 2.23
C HIS A 53 -9.61 4.63 3.65
N ARG A 54 -9.75 3.32 3.86
CA ARG A 54 -9.97 2.76 5.22
C ARG A 54 -8.79 3.08 6.13
N LEU A 55 -7.56 2.80 5.67
CA LEU A 55 -6.32 3.07 6.40
C LEU A 55 -6.13 4.56 6.70
N LEU A 56 -6.44 5.43 5.74
CA LEU A 56 -6.38 6.88 5.93
C LEU A 56 -7.33 7.34 7.05
N LYS A 57 -8.54 6.75 7.14
CA LYS A 57 -9.53 7.08 8.17
C LYS A 57 -9.22 6.46 9.54
N SER A 58 -8.67 5.25 9.58
CA SER A 58 -8.47 4.50 10.84
C SER A 58 -7.12 4.77 11.51
N SER A 59 -6.15 5.30 10.77
CA SER A 59 -4.81 5.62 11.26
C SER A 59 -4.75 6.96 12.00
N HIS A 60 -3.82 7.07 12.94
CA HIS A 60 -3.67 8.27 13.78
C HIS A 60 -2.20 8.66 13.91
N LYS A 61 -1.92 9.95 14.09
CA LYS A 61 -0.56 10.40 14.41
C LYS A 61 -0.19 9.99 15.82
N SER A 62 1.05 9.56 16.01
CA SER A 62 1.66 9.41 17.33
C SER A 62 1.84 10.78 18.02
N LEU A 63 2.03 10.78 19.34
CA LEU A 63 2.15 11.99 20.15
C LEU A 63 3.27 12.95 19.71
N PHE A 64 4.37 12.41 19.16
CA PHE A 64 5.49 13.20 18.63
C PHE A 64 5.34 13.54 17.13
N GLY A 65 4.25 13.10 16.49
CA GLY A 65 3.86 13.46 15.13
C GLY A 65 4.73 12.89 13.99
N ASN A 66 5.84 12.23 14.30
CA ASN A 66 6.75 11.62 13.32
C ASN A 66 6.27 10.26 12.81
N LYS A 67 5.51 9.52 13.62
CA LYS A 67 4.97 8.21 13.24
C LYS A 67 3.46 8.22 13.10
N ILE A 68 2.96 7.38 12.20
CA ILE A 68 1.55 7.00 12.08
C ILE A 68 1.34 5.66 12.78
N ILE A 69 0.25 5.58 13.53
CA ILE A 69 -0.19 4.41 14.29
C ILE A 69 -1.31 3.74 13.49
N ILE A 70 -1.11 2.48 13.14
CA ILE A 70 -2.07 1.62 12.47
C ILE A 70 -2.56 0.57 13.48
N LYS A 71 -3.87 0.37 13.54
CA LYS A 71 -4.48 -0.62 14.44
C LYS A 71 -4.10 -2.03 13.99
N SER A 72 -3.95 -2.97 14.93
CA SER A 72 -3.63 -4.37 14.62
C SER A 72 -4.53 -4.99 13.55
N ILE A 73 -5.83 -4.66 13.58
CA ILE A 73 -6.81 -5.19 12.62
C ILE A 73 -6.51 -4.76 11.18
N ASP A 74 -5.88 -3.60 11.00
CA ASP A 74 -5.55 -3.01 9.69
C ASP A 74 -4.09 -3.30 9.29
N GLU A 75 -3.30 -3.95 10.15
CA GLU A 75 -1.86 -4.15 9.91
C GLU A 75 -1.60 -5.01 8.67
N LYS A 76 -2.36 -6.08 8.50
CA LYS A 76 -2.24 -6.97 7.34
C LYS A 76 -2.57 -6.22 6.06
N ASP A 77 -3.61 -5.40 6.08
CA ASP A 77 -4.04 -4.63 4.92
C ASP A 77 -3.04 -3.55 4.54
N TYR A 78 -2.44 -2.89 5.54
CA TYR A 78 -1.37 -1.93 5.29
C TYR A 78 -0.15 -2.58 4.64
N LYS A 79 0.31 -3.73 5.18
CA LYS A 79 1.45 -4.47 4.64
C LYS A 79 1.19 -4.92 3.20
N LEU A 80 -0.03 -5.41 2.94
CA LEU A 80 -0.46 -5.85 1.61
C LEU A 80 -0.50 -4.67 0.64
N LEU A 81 -1.13 -3.57 1.03
CA LEU A 81 -1.21 -2.36 0.22
C LEU A 81 0.18 -1.83 -0.12
N ARG A 82 1.08 -1.73 0.87
CA ARG A 82 2.45 -1.30 0.66
C ARG A 82 3.17 -2.16 -0.37
N TYR A 83 3.08 -3.49 -0.24
CA TYR A 83 3.73 -4.42 -1.16
C TYR A 83 3.26 -4.21 -2.61
N TYR A 84 1.95 -4.17 -2.85
CA TYR A 84 1.42 -4.07 -4.22
C TYR A 84 1.63 -2.70 -4.83
N VAL A 85 1.58 -1.64 -4.03
CA VAL A 85 1.92 -0.29 -4.48
C VAL A 85 3.40 -0.20 -4.89
N GLU A 86 4.30 -0.84 -4.13
CA GLU A 86 5.72 -0.88 -4.47
C GLU A 86 6.00 -1.76 -5.71
N ALA A 87 5.32 -2.90 -5.85
CA ALA A 87 5.48 -3.84 -6.96
C ALA A 87 4.87 -3.33 -8.29
N LEU A 88 3.78 -2.57 -8.22
CA LEU A 88 3.07 -2.03 -9.39
C LEU A 88 3.39 -0.56 -9.65
N SER A 89 4.28 0.05 -8.87
CA SER A 89 4.75 1.42 -9.12
C SER A 89 5.54 1.50 -10.42
N GLU A 90 5.19 2.44 -11.30
CA GLU A 90 5.95 2.73 -12.53
C GLU A 90 7.44 3.00 -12.25
N ASN A 91 7.78 3.50 -11.05
CA ASN A 91 9.17 3.78 -10.67
C ASN A 91 9.98 2.52 -10.36
N HIS A 92 9.36 1.37 -10.09
CA HIS A 92 10.08 0.10 -9.92
C HIS A 92 10.71 -0.39 -11.22
N TYR A 93 10.18 0.04 -12.37
CA TYR A 93 10.67 -0.32 -13.70
C TYR A 93 11.69 0.67 -14.28
N ARG A 94 12.01 1.75 -13.55
CA ARG A 94 12.91 2.83 -13.99
C ARG A 94 14.30 2.78 -13.39
N ILE A 95 14.59 1.84 -12.48
CA ILE A 95 15.94 1.65 -11.95
C ILE A 95 16.51 0.35 -12.55
N LYS A 96 17.18 0.49 -13.69
CA LYS A 96 18.18 -0.45 -14.20
C LYS A 96 19.42 0.34 -14.59
#